data_AF-A0A1G9UIB8-F1
#
_entry.id   AF-A0A1G9UIB8-F1
#
_cell.length_a   1.000
_cell.length_b   1.000
_cell.length_c   1.000
_cell.angle_alpha   90.00
_cell.angle_beta   90.00
_cell.angle_gamma   90.00
#
_symmetry.space_group_name_H-M   'P 1'
#
loop_
_entity.id
_entity.type
_entity.pdbx_description
1 polymer ?
#
loop_
_entity_poly.entity_id
_entity_poly.type
_entity_poly.pdbx_seq_one_letter_code
_entity_poly.pdbx_strand_id
1 'polypeptide(L)' 'MLVKKYLGIILILIGFAFVFVLKVGPAEETLWMFMYGDWPLLLLSLLCLIPGLVLYNRYR' A
#
# COMPACT_ATOMS: atom_id res chain seq x y z
N MET A 1 -16.68 -7.65 14.40
CA MET A 1 -15.36 -8.32 14.46
C MET A 1 -14.83 -8.68 13.08
N LEU A 2 -15.58 -9.39 12.24
CA LEU A 2 -15.17 -9.80 10.88
C LEU A 2 -14.84 -8.63 9.92
N VAL A 3 -15.72 -7.63 9.80
CA VAL A 3 -15.55 -6.51 8.84
C VAL A 3 -14.24 -5.74 9.06
N LYS A 4 -13.85 -5.50 10.32
CA LYS A 4 -12.61 -4.77 10.64
C LYS A 4 -11.36 -5.58 10.30
N LYS A 5 -11.43 -6.91 10.39
CA LYS A 5 -10.35 -7.81 9.96
C LYS A 5 -10.17 -7.78 8.44
N TYR A 6 -11.27 -7.85 7.68
CA TYR A 6 -11.22 -7.74 6.22
C TYR A 6 -10.69 -6.38 5.75
N LEU A 7 -11.08 -5.28 6.40
CA LEU A 7 -10.54 -3.95 6.11
C LEU A 7 -9.02 -3.89 6.29
N GLY A 8 -8.49 -4.52 7.35
CA GLY A 8 -7.04 -4.60 7.57
C GLY A 8 -6.32 -5.37 6.47
N ILE A 9 -6.89 -6.50 6.04
CA ILE A 9 -6.33 -7.33 4.96
C ILE A 9 -6.35 -6.58 3.62
N ILE A 10 -7.44 -5.87 3.31
CA ILE A 10 -7.56 -5.08 2.07
C ILE A 10 -6.53 -3.94 2.07
N LEU A 11 -6.34 -3.24 3.18
CA LEU A 11 -5.31 -2.20 3.28
C LEU A 11 -3.89 -2.75 3.08
N ILE A 12 -3.60 -3.94 3.63
CA ILE A 12 -2.30 -4.60 3.45
C ILE A 12 -2.09 -4.96 1.97
N LEU A 13 -3.12 -5.50 1.30
CA LEU A 13 -3.07 -5.84 -0.13
C LEU A 13 -2.80 -4.62 -1.00
N ILE A 14 -3.50 -3.49 -0.75
CA ILE A 14 -3.30 -2.24 -1.48
C ILE A 14 -1.88 -1.70 -1.24
N GLY A 15 -1.42 -1.67 0.01
CA GLY A 15 -0.06 -1.24 0.33
C GLY A 15 1.00 -2.11 -0.34
N PHE A 16 0.79 -3.43 -0.39
CA PHE A 16 1.69 -4.36 -1.07
C PHE A 16 1.72 -4.15 -2.59
N ALA A 17 0.58 -3.83 -3.21
CA ALA A 17 0.52 -3.51 -4.63
C ALA A 17 1.34 -2.24 -4.96
N PHE A 18 1.30 -1.21 -4.11
CA PHE A 18 2.15 -0.03 -4.29
C PHE A 18 3.64 -0.34 -4.19
N VAL A 19 4.06 -1.20 -3.24
CA VAL A 19 5.45 -1.66 -3.15
C VAL A 19 5.86 -2.46 -4.38
N PHE A 20 4.94 -3.27 -4.92
CA PHE A 20 5.20 -4.03 -6.14
C PHE A 20 5.41 -3.11 -7.35
N VAL A 21 4.55 -2.09 -7.51
CA VAL A 21 4.68 -1.07 -8.56
C VAL A 21 6.02 -0.32 -8.44
N LEU A 22 6.41 0.07 -7.22
CA LEU A 22 7.73 0.67 -6.99
C LEU A 22 8.89 -0.23 -7.44
N LYS A 23 8.77 -1.54 -7.21
CA LYS A 23 9.84 -2.50 -7.54
C LYS A 23 9.93 -2.80 -9.03
N VAL A 24 8.81 -2.78 -9.75
CA VAL A 24 8.76 -2.94 -11.20
C VAL A 24 9.23 -1.68 -11.93
N GLY A 25 9.01 -0.50 -11.32
CA GLY A 25 9.35 0.79 -11.89
C GLY A 25 8.25 1.35 -12.80
N PRO A 26 8.39 2.61 -13.25
CA PRO A 26 7.39 3.27 -14.09
C PRO A 26 7.32 2.65 -15.49
N ALA A 27 6.10 2.40 -15.96
CA ALA A 27 5.78 2.22 -17.36
C ALA A 27 5.42 3.58 -17.98
N GLU A 28 5.36 3.68 -19.32
CA GLU A 28 4.97 4.92 -20.01
C GLU A 28 3.64 5.48 -19.48
N GLU A 29 2.71 4.60 -19.11
CA GLU A 29 1.37 4.95 -18.61
C GLU A 29 1.34 5.34 -17.13
N THR A 30 2.35 4.93 -16.35
CA THR A 30 2.43 5.17 -14.90
C THR A 30 3.53 6.14 -14.52
N LEU A 31 4.28 6.67 -15.49
CA LEU A 31 5.32 7.69 -15.32
C LEU A 31 4.87 8.89 -14.48
N TRP A 32 3.60 9.27 -14.59
CA TRP A 32 3.01 10.36 -13.81
C TRP A 32 3.03 10.09 -12.29
N MET A 33 2.94 8.84 -11.86
CA MET A 33 3.02 8.45 -10.44
C MET A 33 4.43 8.58 -9.87
N PHE A 34 5.45 8.58 -10.74
CA PHE A 34 6.87 8.67 -10.41
C PHE A 34 7.47 10.05 -10.74
N MET A 35 6.65 11.05 -11.09
CA MET A 35 7.14 12.40 -11.45
C MET A 35 7.92 13.08 -10.33
N TYR A 36 7.62 12.76 -9.06
CA TYR A 36 8.36 13.24 -7.89
C TYR A 36 9.33 12.18 -7.34
N GLY A 37 9.70 11.20 -8.18
CA GLY A 37 10.49 10.03 -7.80
C GLY A 37 9.66 8.94 -7.10
N ASP A 38 10.36 8.04 -6.41
CA ASP A 38 9.74 6.90 -5.72
C ASP A 38 9.12 7.29 -4.36
N TRP A 39 9.54 8.41 -3.80
CA TRP A 39 9.18 8.86 -2.46
C TRP A 39 7.67 8.93 -2.19
N PRO A 40 6.82 9.51 -3.07
CA PRO A 40 5.39 9.61 -2.82
C PRO A 40 4.71 8.24 -2.75
N LEU A 41 5.07 7.32 -3.66
CA LEU A 41 4.53 5.96 -3.68
C LEU A 41 5.00 5.17 -2.44
N LEU A 42 6.24 5.39 -2.01
CA LEU A 42 6.80 4.77 -0.81
C LEU A 42 6.02 5.20 0.43
N LEU A 43 5.76 6.51 0.55
CA LEU A 43 5.00 7.09 1.66
C LEU A 43 3.55 6.60 1.68
N LEU A 44 2.89 6.54 0.51
CA LEU A 44 1.55 5.97 0.34
C LEU A 44 1.50 4.49 0.72
N SER A 45 2.47 3.70 0.26
CA SER A 45 2.55 2.28 0.61
C SER A 45 2.68 2.06 2.12
N LEU A 46 3.50 2.89 2.79
CA LEU A 46 3.71 2.85 4.22
C LEU A 46 2.44 3.24 4.99
N LEU A 47 1.77 4.30 4.53
CA LEU A 47 0.49 4.78 5.07
C LEU A 47 -0.64 3.77 4.89
N CYS A 48 -0.57 2.85 3.92
CA CYS A 48 -1.53 1.76 3.81
C CYS A 48 -1.13 0.53 4.64
N LEU A 49 0.15 0.15 4.62
CA LEU A 49 0.64 -1.05 5.30
C LEU A 49 0.57 -0.93 6.83
N ILE A 50 0.97 0.21 7.40
CA ILE A 50 1.00 0.41 8.85
C ILE A 50 -0.39 0.28 9.48
N PRO A 51 -1.41 1.08 9.09
CA PRO A 51 -2.74 0.93 9.66
C PRO A 51 -3.38 -0.40 9.29
N GLY A 52 -3.12 -0.96 8.10
CA GLY A 52 -3.57 -2.30 7.72
C GLY A 52 -3.08 -3.38 8.69
N LEU A 53 -1.78 -3.37 9.01
CA LEU A 53 -1.15 -4.27 9.97
C LEU A 53 -1.63 -4.04 11.41
N VAL A 54 -1.76 -2.78 11.84
CA VAL A 54 -2.26 -2.45 13.17
C VAL A 54 -3.70 -2.95 13.34
N LEU A 55 -4.55 -2.73 12.33
CA LEU A 55 -5.94 -3.20 12.34
C LEU A 55 -6.00 -4.73 12.32
N TYR A 56 -5.23 -5.38 11.45
CA TYR A 56 -5.17 -6.83 11.38
C TYR A 56 -4.70 -7.45 12.70
N ASN A 57 -3.65 -6.92 13.33
CA ASN A 57 -3.12 -7.45 14.58
C ASN A 57 -4.05 -7.21 15.79
N ARG A 58 -4.81 -6.10 15.78
CA ARG A 58 -5.83 -5.80 16.81
C ARG A 58 -7.04 -6.73 16.77
N TYR A 59 -7.37 -7.30 15.60
CA TYR A 59 -8.56 -8.14 15.38
C TYR A 59 -8.19 -9.57 14.94
N ARG A 60 -6.95 -10.00 15.18
CA ARG A 60 -6.49 -11.36 14.96
C ARG A 60 -7.12 -12.31 15.97
#